data_AF-A0A399PIL5-F1
#
_entry.id   AF-A0A399PIL5-F1
#
_cell.length_a   1.000
_cell.length_b   1.000
_cell.length_c   1.000
_cell.angle_alpha   90.00
_cell.angle_beta   90.00
_cell.angle_gamma   90.00
#
_symmetry.space_group_name_H-M   'P 1'
#
loop_
_entity.id
_entity.type
_entity.pdbx_description
1 polymer ?
#
loop_
_entity_poly.entity_id
_entity_poly.type
_entity_poly.pdbx_seq_one_letter_code
_entity_poly.pdbx_strand_id
1 'polypeptide(L)'
;MSVLFRTAEVADLPALMHLETTTFVSDAWSADAMRGELTARHGWYVVAADTDGGRILGYAGLSCPRGAHAADVQTIAVADGSRGRGVGRALLTRLVAE
;
A
#
# COMPACT_ATOMS: atom_id res chain seq x y z
N MET A 1 -11.61 9.82 13.21
CA MET A 1 -11.90 8.84 12.15
C MET A 1 -11.01 7.65 12.41
N SER A 2 -11.61 6.49 12.66
CA SER A 2 -10.87 5.26 12.92
C SER A 2 -10.49 4.61 11.59
N VAL A 3 -9.27 4.06 11.50
CA VAL A 3 -8.71 3.44 10.30
C VAL A 3 -8.26 2.04 10.68
N LEU A 4 -8.68 1.04 9.92
CA LEU A 4 -8.23 -0.34 10.07
C LEU A 4 -7.02 -0.58 9.16
N PHE A 5 -6.03 -1.30 9.65
CA PHE A 5 -4.86 -1.66 8.87
C PHE A 5 -4.71 -3.17 8.82
N ARG A 6 -4.42 -3.69 7.63
CA ARG A 6 -4.20 -5.12 7.41
C ARG A 6 -3.24 -5.33 6.25
N THR A 7 -2.67 -6.53 6.17
CA THR A 7 -1.94 -6.96 4.98
C THR A 7 -2.86 -6.88 3.76
N ALA A 8 -2.31 -6.43 2.64
CA ALA A 8 -2.99 -6.39 1.36
C ALA A 8 -3.12 -7.81 0.81
N GLU A 9 -4.25 -8.09 0.18
CA GLU A 9 -4.53 -9.36 -0.48
C GLU A 9 -4.66 -9.13 -1.99
N VAL A 10 -4.52 -10.20 -2.78
CA VAL A 10 -4.70 -10.12 -4.24
C VAL A 10 -6.10 -9.61 -4.62
N ALA A 11 -7.10 -9.84 -3.75
CA ALA A 11 -8.46 -9.32 -3.92
C ALA A 11 -8.53 -7.78 -3.87
N ASP A 12 -7.55 -7.11 -3.23
CA ASP A 12 -7.48 -5.65 -3.16
C ASP A 12 -6.93 -5.02 -4.43
N LEU A 13 -6.34 -5.81 -5.34
CA LEU A 13 -5.66 -5.32 -6.53
C LEU A 13 -6.46 -4.27 -7.32
N PRO A 14 -7.78 -4.42 -7.58
CA PRO A 14 -8.54 -3.38 -8.29
C PRO A 14 -8.55 -2.03 -7.55
N ALA A 15 -8.68 -2.04 -6.23
CA ALA A 15 -8.70 -0.84 -5.40
C ALA A 15 -7.30 -0.22 -5.27
N LEU A 16 -6.26 -1.04 -5.15
CA LEU A 16 -4.87 -0.59 -5.17
C LEU A 16 -4.51 0.09 -6.49
N MET A 17 -4.87 -0.54 -7.62
CA MET A 17 -4.61 0.03 -8.95
C MET A 17 -5.37 1.32 -9.20
N HIS A 18 -6.58 1.47 -8.64
CA HIS A 18 -7.29 2.74 -8.68
C HIS A 18 -6.51 3.84 -7.94
N LEU A 19 -6.00 3.57 -6.73
CA LEU A 19 -5.18 4.53 -6.01
C LEU A 19 -3.85 4.82 -6.70
N GLU A 20 -3.22 3.79 -7.26
CA GLU A 20 -1.93 3.87 -7.95
C GLU A 20 -2.02 4.79 -9.17
N THR A 21 -2.95 4.49 -10.08
CA THR A 21 -3.12 5.24 -11.34
C THR A 21 -3.64 6.66 -11.14
N THR A 22 -4.39 6.92 -10.06
CA THR A 22 -4.85 8.28 -9.72
C THR A 22 -3.79 9.08 -8.96
N THR A 23 -2.83 8.43 -8.30
CA THR A 23 -1.77 9.11 -7.55
C THR A 23 -0.52 9.33 -8.38
N PHE A 24 -0.08 8.32 -9.15
CA PHE A 24 1.18 8.33 -9.91
C PHE A 24 0.91 8.36 -11.42
N VAL A 25 0.28 9.43 -11.90
CA VAL A 25 -0.24 9.52 -13.28
C VAL A 25 0.76 9.12 -14.37
N SER A 26 2.05 9.44 -14.20
CA SER A 26 3.11 9.11 -15.18
C SER A 26 3.90 7.84 -14.85
N ASP A 27 3.92 7.43 -13.58
CA ASP A 27 4.88 6.45 -13.06
C ASP A 27 4.17 5.25 -12.38
N ALA A 28 2.84 5.18 -12.53
CA ALA A 28 2.01 4.13 -11.98
C ALA A 28 2.47 2.77 -12.47
N TRP A 29 2.47 1.82 -11.53
CA TRP A 29 2.76 0.44 -11.87
C TRP A 29 1.71 -0.17 -12.79
N SER A 30 2.09 -1.23 -13.50
CA SER A 30 1.11 -2.08 -14.16
C SER A 30 0.38 -2.96 -13.14
N ALA A 31 -0.84 -3.37 -13.47
CA ALA A 31 -1.60 -4.30 -12.63
C ALA A 31 -0.87 -5.64 -12.43
N ASP A 32 -0.14 -6.11 -13.45
CA ASP A 32 0.65 -7.34 -13.36
C ASP A 32 1.85 -7.19 -12.43
N ALA A 33 2.55 -6.04 -12.46
CA ALA A 33 3.65 -5.76 -11.54
C ALA A 33 3.17 -5.70 -10.09
N MET A 34 2.09 -4.94 -9.84
CA MET A 34 1.47 -4.87 -8.52
C MET A 34 1.00 -6.24 -8.02
N ARG A 35 0.37 -7.05 -8.89
CA ARG A 35 -0.04 -8.42 -8.55
C ARG A 35 1.17 -9.30 -8.19
N GLY A 36 2.28 -9.17 -8.94
CA GLY A 36 3.53 -9.85 -8.68
C GLY A 36 4.01 -9.56 -7.25
N GLU A 37 4.09 -8.29 -6.89
CA GLU A 37 4.52 -7.84 -5.56
C GLU A 37 3.60 -8.31 -4.44
N LEU A 38 2.27 -8.27 -4.62
CA LEU A 38 1.31 -8.78 -3.63
C LEU A 38 1.44 -10.28 -3.34
N THR A 39 2.01 -11.04 -4.28
CA THR A 39 2.22 -12.50 -4.14
C THR A 39 3.66 -12.87 -3.82
N ALA A 40 4.57 -11.89 -3.84
CA ALA A 40 5.98 -12.08 -3.59
C ALA A 40 6.23 -12.36 -2.10
N ARG A 41 7.16 -13.28 -1.82
CA ARG A 41 7.58 -13.60 -0.45
C ARG A 41 8.57 -12.59 0.15
N HIS A 42 9.03 -11.64 -0.67
CA HIS A 42 10.06 -10.67 -0.32
C HIS A 42 9.51 -9.24 -0.18
N GLY A 43 8.19 -9.08 -0.24
CA GLY A 43 7.53 -7.81 -0.08
C GLY A 43 6.45 -7.89 0.99
N TRP A 44 6.16 -6.75 1.62
CA TRP A 44 5.05 -6.60 2.53
C TRP A 44 4.22 -5.40 2.12
N TYR A 45 2.94 -5.65 1.83
CA TYR A 45 1.99 -4.63 1.41
C TYR A 45 0.89 -4.51 2.45
N VAL A 46 0.55 -3.27 2.80
CA VAL A 46 -0.43 -2.94 3.83
C VAL A 46 -1.46 -2.00 3.26
N VAL A 47 -2.73 -2.23 3.60
CA VAL A 47 -3.83 -1.32 3.28
C VAL A 47 -4.30 -0.60 4.54
N ALA A 48 -4.66 0.66 4.37
CA ALA A 48 -5.46 1.43 5.32
C ALA A 48 -6.90 1.44 4.80
N ALA A 49 -7.84 0.91 5.56
CA ALA A 49 -9.26 0.88 5.22
C ALA A 49 -10.08 1.69 6.24
N ASP A 50 -11.31 2.04 5.87
CA ASP A 50 -12.29 2.47 6.86
C ASP A 50 -12.62 1.35 7.85
N THR A 51 -13.33 1.69 8.93
CA THR A 51 -13.63 0.74 10.01
C THR A 51 -14.43 -0.47 9.56
N ASP A 52 -15.23 -0.31 8.52
CA ASP A 52 -16.06 -1.38 7.96
C ASP A 52 -15.25 -2.27 6.99
N GLY A 53 -13.98 -1.90 6.73
CA GLY A 53 -13.05 -2.64 5.87
C GLY A 53 -13.38 -2.58 4.38
N GLY A 54 -14.49 -1.95 4.01
CA GLY A 54 -15.03 -1.94 2.65
C GLY A 54 -14.40 -0.89 1.73
N ARG A 55 -13.80 0.17 2.28
CA ARG A 55 -13.15 1.22 1.49
C ARG A 55 -11.68 1.37 1.85
N ILE A 56 -10.80 1.12 0.89
CA ILE A 56 -9.38 1.40 1.01
C ILE A 56 -9.15 2.92 0.90
N LEU A 57 -8.52 3.49 1.93
CA LEU A 57 -8.16 4.90 2.06
C LEU A 57 -6.74 5.19 1.60
N GLY A 58 -5.89 4.16 1.60
CA GLY A 58 -4.50 4.23 1.17
C GLY A 58 -3.83 2.87 1.27
N TYR A 59 -2.65 2.75 0.67
CA TYR A 59 -1.85 1.54 0.76
C TYR A 59 -0.37 1.87 0.69
N ALA A 60 0.46 0.92 1.10
CA ALA A 60 1.90 1.07 1.06
C ALA A 60 2.60 -0.29 0.86
N GLY A 61 3.75 -0.27 0.21
CA GLY A 61 4.56 -1.45 -0.09
C GLY A 61 5.99 -1.30 0.40
N LEU A 62 6.52 -2.35 1.01
CA LEU A 62 7.92 -2.51 1.39
C LEU A 62 8.50 -3.70 0.65
N SER A 63 9.72 -3.58 0.11
CA SER A 63 10.48 -4.70 -0.45
C SER A 63 11.72 -4.95 0.40
N CYS A 64 11.91 -6.19 0.82
CA CYS A 64 13.08 -6.66 1.56
C CYS A 64 13.54 -8.01 0.98
N PRO A 65 14.31 -8.00 -0.12
CA PRO A 65 14.88 -9.21 -0.71
C PRO A 65 15.69 -10.01 0.30
N ARG A 66 15.66 -11.34 0.16
CA ARG A 66 16.38 -12.24 1.08
C ARG A 66 17.88 -11.93 1.08
N GLY A 67 18.43 -11.67 2.26
CA GLY A 67 19.85 -11.32 2.43
C GLY A 67 20.16 -9.83 2.22
N ALA A 68 19.13 -9.00 1.99
CA ALA A 68 19.29 -7.55 2.00
C ALA A 68 19.57 -7.05 3.42
N HIS A 69 20.40 -6.01 3.53
CA HIS A 69 20.68 -5.30 4.77
C HIS A 69 19.82 -4.05 4.96
N ALA A 70 18.96 -3.76 3.98
CA ALA A 70 18.03 -2.65 3.97
C ALA A 70 16.73 -3.09 3.26
N ALA A 71 15.64 -2.43 3.61
CA ALA A 71 14.34 -2.57 2.96
C ALA A 71 13.95 -1.26 2.30
N ASP A 72 13.32 -1.34 1.14
CA ASP A 72 12.93 -0.18 0.33
C ASP A 72 11.42 0.01 0.36
N VAL A 73 10.98 1.21 0.73
CA VAL A 73 9.59 1.61 0.54
C VAL A 73 9.35 1.82 -0.95
N GLN A 74 8.54 0.96 -1.55
CA GLN A 74 8.27 0.97 -2.98
C GLN A 74 7.23 2.03 -3.35
N THR A 75 6.16 2.10 -2.56
CA THR A 75 5.04 3.02 -2.82
C THR A 75 4.30 3.34 -1.54
N ILE A 76 3.75 4.55 -1.47
CA ILE A 76 2.75 4.97 -0.47
C ILE A 76 1.73 5.85 -1.19
N ALA A 77 0.53 5.35 -1.40
CA ALA A 77 -0.57 6.11 -2.01
C ALA A 77 -1.70 6.32 -1.00
N VAL A 78 -2.30 7.51 -1.03
CA VAL A 78 -3.46 7.86 -0.20
C VAL A 78 -4.52 8.48 -1.09
N ALA A 79 -5.74 7.97 -0.97
CA ALA A 79 -6.93 8.49 -1.66
C ALA A 79 -7.06 9.99 -1.41
N ASP A 80 -7.40 10.76 -2.44
CA ASP A 80 -7.39 12.22 -2.38
C ASP A 80 -8.22 12.78 -1.20
N GLY A 81 -9.46 12.29 -1.04
CA GLY A 81 -10.34 12.65 0.09
C GLY A 81 -9.88 12.16 1.48
N SER A 82 -8.79 11.41 1.57
CA SER A 82 -8.18 10.92 2.81
C SER A 82 -6.83 11.57 3.13
N ARG A 83 -6.31 12.44 2.25
CA ARG A 83 -5.06 13.19 2.47
C ARG A 83 -5.22 14.23 3.58
N GLY A 84 -4.11 14.64 4.20
CA GLY A 84 -4.10 15.60 5.32
C GLY A 84 -4.58 15.04 6.67
N ARG A 85 -4.94 13.75 6.73
CA ARG A 85 -5.53 13.11 7.93
C ARG A 85 -4.59 12.13 8.64
N GLY A 86 -3.32 12.13 8.27
CA GLY A 86 -2.29 11.27 8.88
C GLY A 86 -2.22 9.83 8.36
N VAL A 87 -3.04 9.44 7.36
CA VAL A 87 -3.05 8.07 6.80
C VAL A 87 -1.69 7.66 6.24
N GLY A 88 -1.05 8.51 5.42
CA GLY A 88 0.27 8.22 4.86
C GLY A 88 1.35 8.04 5.92
N ARG A 89 1.33 8.87 6.98
CA ARG A 89 2.22 8.71 8.14
C ARG A 89 2.00 7.37 8.84
N ALA A 90 0.74 7.00 9.07
CA ALA A 90 0.39 5.75 9.74
C ALA A 90 0.73 4.50 8.92
N LEU A 91 0.71 4.60 7.58
CA LEU A 91 1.21 3.56 6.67
C LEU A 91 2.73 3.45 6.77
N LEU A 92 3.47 4.57 6.64
CA LEU A 92 4.93 4.57 6.76
C LEU A 92 5.40 4.01 8.11
N THR A 93 4.77 4.42 9.21
CA THR A 93 5.10 3.91 10.55
C THR A 93 4.94 2.40 10.65
N ARG A 94 4.00 1.80 9.91
CA ARG A 94 3.86 0.34 9.86
C ARG A 94 5.00 -0.29 9.09
N LEU A 95 5.32 0.23 7.90
CA LEU A 95 6.43 -0.28 7.10
C LEU A 95 7.76 -0.27 7.87
N VAL A 96 8.00 0.75 8.70
CA VAL A 96 9.22 0.86 9.53
C VAL A 96 9.21 -0.09 10.73
N ALA A 97 8.05 -0.58 11.15
CA ALA A 97 7.90 -1.45 12.32
C ALA A 97 7.92 -2.95 12.01
N GLU A 98 7.94 -3.31 10.72
CA GLU A 98 8.11 -4.70 10.23
C GLU A 98 9.60 -5.07 10.16
#